data_AF-A0A1I8JQ43-F1
#
_entry.id   AF-A0A1I8JQ43-F1
#
_cell.length_a   1.000
_cell.length_b   1.000
_cell.length_c   1.000
_cell.angle_alpha   90.00
_cell.angle_beta   90.00
_cell.angle_gamma   90.00
#
_symmetry.space_group_name_H-M   'P 1'
#
loop_
_entity.id
_entity.type
_entity.pdbx_description
1 polymer ?
#
loop_
_entity_poly.entity_id
_entity_poly.type
_entity_poly.pdbx_seq_one_letter_code
_entity_poly.pdbx_strand_id
1 'polypeptide(L)'
;MCDHDADILREVFDKSDTNGNGAIEVKELVSLMRAAGQTITRPEAEALIREFDKNSNGTLEFQEFVTMMNAFVEKGGHRPQSEKQRIFDLLDQNQDG
;
A
#
# COMPACT_ATOMS: atom_id res chain seq x y z
N MET A 1 1.41 15.70 -5.56
CA MET A 1 2.27 14.66 -4.97
C MET A 1 3.52 15.38 -4.53
N CYS A 2 3.75 15.47 -3.23
CA CYS A 2 4.88 16.24 -2.67
C CYS A 2 6.09 15.30 -2.59
N ASP A 3 7.29 15.82 -2.80
CA ASP A 3 8.58 15.11 -2.84
C ASP A 3 8.86 14.14 -1.67
N HIS A 4 8.05 14.19 -0.61
CA HIS A 4 8.14 13.31 0.55
C HIS A 4 7.81 11.84 0.25
N ASP A 5 6.92 11.56 -0.72
CA ASP A 5 6.51 10.19 -1.03
C ASP A 5 7.67 9.35 -1.58
N ALA A 6 8.54 9.95 -2.39
CA ALA A 6 9.69 9.26 -2.99
C ALA A 6 10.72 8.80 -1.96
N ASP A 7 10.93 9.58 -0.90
CA ASP A 7 11.88 9.26 0.17
C ASP A 7 11.38 8.07 1.01
N ILE A 8 10.09 8.08 1.38
CA ILE A 8 9.44 6.98 2.08
C ILE A 8 9.46 5.71 1.23
N LEU A 9 9.13 5.81 -0.06
CA LEU A 9 9.15 4.67 -0.97
C LEU A 9 10.55 4.06 -1.09
N ARG A 10 11.58 4.91 -1.12
CA ARG A 10 12.97 4.46 -1.17
C ARG A 10 13.41 3.80 0.13
N GLU A 11 13.05 4.34 1.29
CA GLU A 11 13.37 3.72 2.58
C GLU A 11 12.66 2.38 2.76
N VAL A 12 11.38 2.31 2.39
CA VAL A 12 10.61 1.06 2.46
C VAL A 12 11.20 0.02 1.50
N PHE A 13 11.57 0.44 0.30
CA PHE A 13 12.20 -0.44 -0.68
C PHE A 13 13.52 -1.00 -0.16
N ASP A 14 14.41 -0.15 0.36
CA ASP A 14 15.71 -0.54 0.93
C ASP A 14 15.56 -1.50 2.13
N LYS A 15 14.55 -1.26 2.98
CA LYS A 15 14.22 -2.17 4.09
C LYS A 15 13.65 -3.52 3.63
N SER A 16 13.06 -3.58 2.44
CA SER A 16 12.42 -4.79 1.91
C SER A 16 13.39 -5.63 1.10
N ASP A 17 14.19 -4.97 0.26
CA ASP A 17 15.22 -5.55 -0.60
C ASP A 17 16.42 -5.95 0.25
N THR A 18 16.32 -7.14 0.86
CA THR A 18 17.36 -7.63 1.78
C THR A 18 18.49 -8.32 1.02
N ASN A 19 18.20 -8.79 -0.19
CA ASN A 19 19.16 -9.44 -1.08
C ASN A 19 19.94 -8.41 -1.94
N GLY A 20 19.50 -7.15 -2.00
CA GLY A 20 20.11 -6.05 -2.74
C GLY A 20 20.03 -6.23 -4.26
N ASN A 21 19.02 -6.97 -4.75
CA ASN A 21 18.86 -7.28 -6.17
C ASN A 21 18.14 -6.15 -6.94
N GLY A 22 17.59 -5.15 -6.24
CA GLY A 22 16.80 -4.08 -6.84
C GLY A 22 15.37 -4.48 -7.23
N ALA A 23 14.85 -5.60 -6.70
CA ALA A 23 13.49 -6.09 -6.95
C ALA A 23 12.94 -6.94 -5.79
N ILE A 24 11.76 -6.60 -5.29
CA ILE A 24 11.14 -7.30 -4.16
C ILE A 24 10.54 -8.63 -4.62
N GLU A 25 11.10 -9.73 -4.14
CA GLU A 25 10.53 -11.07 -4.36
C GLU A 25 9.30 -11.33 -3.46
N VAL A 26 8.49 -12.35 -3.79
CA VAL A 26 7.34 -12.81 -2.96
C VAL A 26 7.71 -12.95 -1.48
N LYS A 27 8.86 -13.55 -1.19
CA LYS A 27 9.33 -13.78 0.19
C LYS A 27 9.67 -12.47 0.93
N GLU A 28 10.16 -11.48 0.19
CA GLU A 28 10.54 -10.17 0.72
C GLU A 28 9.29 -9.32 0.95
N LEU A 29 8.32 -9.37 0.03
CA LEU A 29 7.02 -8.72 0.21
C LEU A 29 6.29 -9.25 1.45
N VAL A 30 6.28 -10.57 1.67
CA VAL A 30 5.69 -11.16 2.90
C VAL A 30 6.41 -10.66 4.15
N SER A 31 7.73 -10.53 4.11
CA SER A 31 8.53 -10.03 5.23
C SER A 31 8.28 -8.54 5.49
N LEU A 32 8.20 -7.73 4.43
CA LEU A 32 7.83 -6.32 4.50
C LEU A 32 6.45 -6.12 5.11
N MET A 33 5.44 -6.83 4.60
CA MET A 33 4.08 -6.71 5.10
C MET A 33 4.03 -7.08 6.58
N ARG A 34 4.74 -8.15 6.97
CA ARG A 34 4.86 -8.54 8.38
C ARG A 34 5.55 -7.48 9.22
N ALA A 35 6.58 -6.81 8.71
CA ALA A 35 7.27 -5.70 9.36
C ALA A 35 6.37 -4.45 9.49
N ALA A 36 5.48 -4.23 8.52
CA ALA A 36 4.46 -3.18 8.54
C ALA A 36 3.28 -3.51 9.48
N GLY A 37 3.27 -4.69 10.11
CA GLY A 37 2.21 -5.14 11.01
C GLY A 37 1.05 -5.85 10.31
N GLN A 38 1.15 -6.12 9.01
CA GLN A 38 0.18 -6.92 8.24
C GLN A 38 0.72 -8.31 7.94
N THR A 39 0.06 -9.35 8.44
CA THR A 39 0.36 -10.73 8.04
C THR A 39 -0.45 -11.10 6.80
N ILE A 40 0.19 -11.12 5.64
CA ILE A 40 -0.36 -11.71 4.42
C ILE A 40 0.24 -13.11 4.19
N THR A 41 -0.51 -13.97 3.51
CA THR A 41 -0.03 -15.30 3.16
C THR A 41 0.79 -15.28 1.86
N ARG A 42 1.62 -16.31 1.64
CA ARG A 42 2.40 -16.46 0.39
C ARG A 42 1.53 -16.36 -0.89
N PRO A 43 0.37 -17.05 -1.01
CA PRO A 43 -0.49 -16.92 -2.19
C PRO A 43 -1.10 -15.52 -2.34
N GLU A 44 -1.35 -14.79 -1.25
CA GLU A 44 -1.80 -13.39 -1.34
C GLU A 44 -0.67 -12.47 -1.81
N ALA A 45 0.55 -12.68 -1.33
CA ALA A 45 1.71 -11.94 -1.83
C ALA A 45 1.95 -12.21 -3.32
N GLU A 46 1.81 -13.45 -3.77
CA GLU A 46 1.89 -13.82 -5.19
C GLU A 46 0.78 -13.15 -6.01
N ALA A 47 -0.46 -13.11 -5.50
CA ALA A 47 -1.56 -12.44 -6.17
C ALA A 47 -1.33 -10.93 -6.29
N LEU A 48 -0.82 -10.29 -5.23
CA LEU A 48 -0.45 -8.88 -5.21
C LEU A 48 0.67 -8.59 -6.19
N ILE A 49 1.76 -9.36 -6.15
CA ILE A 49 2.87 -9.20 -7.11
C ILE A 49 2.33 -9.33 -8.51
N ARG A 50 1.62 -10.41 -8.83
CA ARG A 50 1.07 -10.64 -10.17
C ARG A 50 0.12 -9.55 -10.66
N GLU A 51 -0.57 -8.85 -9.77
CA GLU A 51 -1.46 -7.74 -10.15
C GLU A 51 -0.67 -6.49 -10.61
N PHE A 52 0.52 -6.26 -10.04
CA PHE A 52 1.35 -5.09 -10.32
C PHE A 52 2.60 -5.39 -11.17
N ASP A 53 2.99 -6.67 -11.27
CA ASP A 53 4.07 -7.24 -12.06
C ASP A 53 3.67 -7.25 -13.54
N LYS A 54 4.05 -6.18 -14.24
CA LYS A 54 3.71 -5.97 -15.66
C LYS A 54 4.61 -6.76 -16.58
N ASN A 55 5.83 -7.06 -16.16
CA ASN A 55 6.78 -7.81 -16.96
C ASN A 55 6.71 -9.33 -16.69
N SER A 56 5.88 -9.75 -15.73
CA SER A 56 5.70 -11.14 -15.29
C SER A 56 7.04 -11.80 -14.93
N ASN A 57 7.93 -11.05 -14.28
CA ASN A 57 9.22 -11.55 -13.82
C ASN A 57 9.12 -12.24 -12.44
N GLY A 58 7.97 -12.17 -11.76
CA GLY A 58 7.72 -12.75 -10.44
C GLY A 58 8.29 -11.95 -9.27
N THR A 59 8.70 -10.71 -9.51
CA THR A 59 9.29 -9.76 -8.56
C THR A 59 8.75 -8.35 -8.82
N LEU A 60 8.83 -7.46 -7.83
CA LEU A 60 8.44 -6.07 -8.01
C LEU A 60 9.69 -5.19 -8.09
N GLU A 61 9.97 -4.66 -9.27
CA GLU A 61 11.01 -3.66 -9.43
C GLU A 61 10.62 -2.35 -8.75
N PHE A 62 11.60 -1.48 -8.46
CA PHE A 62 11.35 -0.20 -7.82
C PHE A 62 10.22 0.61 -8.48
N GLN A 63 10.14 0.63 -9.82
CA GLN A 63 9.08 1.34 -10.53
C GLN A 63 7.68 0.73 -10.33
N GLU A 64 7.60 -0.61 -10.29
CA GLU A 64 6.36 -1.34 -10.07
C GLU A 64 5.90 -1.21 -8.61
N PHE A 65 6.86 -1.26 -7.68
CA PHE A 65 6.62 -1.01 -6.26
C PHE A 65 6.08 0.40 -5.99
N VAL A 66 6.67 1.43 -6.61
CA VAL A 66 6.18 2.82 -6.51
C VAL A 66 4.75 2.92 -7.05
N THR A 67 4.47 2.26 -8.18
CA THR A 67 3.12 2.23 -8.77
C THR A 67 2.13 1.53 -7.86
N MET A 68 2.52 0.39 -7.27
CA MET A 68 1.73 -0.37 -6.31
C MET A 68 1.43 0.45 -5.08
N MET A 69 2.44 1.07 -4.45
CA MET A 69 2.25 1.86 -3.24
C MET A 69 1.40 3.09 -3.52
N ASN A 70 1.55 3.74 -4.67
CA ASN A 70 0.68 4.86 -5.05
C ASN A 70 -0.77 4.38 -5.18
N ALA A 71 -1.00 3.25 -5.86
CA ALA A 71 -2.33 2.64 -5.96
C ALA A 71 -2.89 2.18 -4.60
N PHE A 72 -2.04 1.68 -3.69
CA PHE A 72 -2.42 1.24 -2.35
C PHE A 72 -2.65 2.42 -1.39
N VAL A 73 -1.95 3.54 -1.54
CA VAL A 73 -2.22 4.75 -0.77
C VAL A 73 -3.54 5.37 -1.22
N GLU A 74 -3.85 5.34 -2.53
CA GLU A 74 -5.12 5.80 -3.06
C GLU A 74 -6.30 4.86 -2.70
N LYS A 75 -6.10 3.53 -2.70
CA LYS A 75 -7.15 2.55 -2.35
C LYS A 75 -7.22 2.18 -0.86
N GLY A 76 -6.11 2.28 -0.14
CA GLY A 76 -5.92 2.00 1.29
C GLY A 76 -5.99 3.24 2.18
N GLY A 77 -6.09 4.43 1.58
CA GLY A 77 -6.56 5.65 2.25
C GLY A 77 -8.05 5.59 2.61
N HIS A 78 -8.76 4.51 2.27
CA HIS A 78 -10.02 4.17 2.91
C HIS A 78 -9.74 3.64 4.33
N ARG A 79 -9.45 4.58 5.24
CA ARG A 79 -10.13 4.56 6.53
C ARG A 79 -11.57 4.16 6.18
N PRO A 80 -12.12 3.01 6.61
CA PRO A 80 -13.56 2.90 6.61
C PRO A 80 -13.96 4.13 7.41
N GLN A 81 -14.53 5.14 6.75
CA GLN A 81 -14.99 6.32 7.45
C GLN A 81 -16.18 5.79 8.22
N SER A 82 -15.88 5.20 9.39
CA SER A 82 -16.74 4.34 10.17
C SER A 82 -17.97 5.17 10.46
N GLU A 83 -19.04 4.93 9.72
CA GLU A 83 -20.41 5.41 9.97
C GLU A 83 -20.61 6.90 10.30
N LYS A 84 -19.60 7.77 10.14
CA LYS A 84 -19.72 9.19 10.53
C LYS A 84 -20.35 10.06 9.45
N GLN A 85 -20.78 9.48 8.33
CA GLN A 85 -21.62 10.20 7.38
C GLN A 85 -23.10 10.23 7.80
N ARG A 86 -23.53 9.41 8.76
CA ARG A 86 -24.90 9.49 9.33
C ARG A 86 -25.05 10.54 10.42
N ILE A 87 -23.93 11.01 10.98
CA ILE A 87 -23.94 11.95 12.11
C ILE A 87 -24.07 13.40 11.62
N PHE A 88 -23.60 13.69 10.40
CA PHE A 88 -23.81 15.00 9.77
C PHE A 88 -25.25 15.19 9.26
N ASP A 89 -26.00 14.12 8.98
CA ASP A 89 -27.45 14.17 8.76
C ASP A 89 -28.27 14.30 10.08
N LEU A 90 -27.62 14.22 11.24
CA LEU A 90 -28.26 14.38 12.56
C LEU A 90 -27.87 15.68 13.27
N LEU A 91 -26.91 16.43 12.74
CA LEU A 91 -26.51 17.75 13.27
C LEU A 91 -27.08 18.93 12.49
N ASP A 92 -28.05 18.69 11.59
CA ASP A 92 -28.99 19.69 11.10
C ASP A 92 -30.36 19.41 11.73
N GLN A 93 -30.49 19.68 13.03
CA GLN A 93 -31.79 19.57 13.72
C GLN A 93 -32.19 20.83 14.48
N ASN A 94 -31.45 21.92 14.31
CA ASN A 94 -31.91 23.24 14.69
C ASN A 94 -31.60 24.24 13.58
N GLN A 95 -32.55 24.30 12.64
CA GLN A 95 -32.88 25.49 11.85
C GLN A 95 -32.72 26.76 12.70
N ASP A 96 -31.61 27.45 12.53
CA ASP A 96 -31.50 28.87 12.88
C ASP A 96 -31.04 29.63 11.63
N GLY A 97 -32.05 30.14 10.90
CA GLY A 97 -32.01 31.36 10.08
C GLY A 97 -31.11 31.39 8.87
#